data_AF-A0A0F9GPC5-F1
#
_entry.id   AF-A0A0F9GPC5-F1
#
_cell.length_a   1.000
_cell.length_b   1.000
_cell.length_c   1.000
_cell.angle_alpha   90.00
_cell.angle_beta   90.00
_cell.angle_gamma   90.00
#
_symmetry.space_group_name_H-M   'P 1'
#
loop_
_entity.id
_entity.type
_entity.pdbx_description
1 polymer ?
#
loop_
_entity_poly.entity_id
_entity_poly.type
_entity_poly.pdbx_seq_one_letter_code
_entity_poly.pdbx_strand_id
1 'polypeptide(L)'
;MGRALKEAQKCGSIKVICFDFFPETIDMLKDGTVSAAIGEDPYGQGYQTIKILNECIVDGRKPSSDSVYTKIDIGLRGNIDSLVG
;
A
#
# COMPACT_ATOMS: atom_id res chain seq x y z
N MET A 1 -7.40 -14.21 6.16
CA MET A 1 -7.92 -13.45 7.32
C MET A 1 -9.36 -12.98 7.11
N GLY A 2 -9.69 -12.24 6.04
CA GLY A 2 -11.07 -11.77 5.79
C GLY A 2 -12.12 -12.89 5.77
N ARG A 3 -11.81 -14.02 5.13
CA ARG A 3 -12.65 -15.23 5.17
C ARG A 3 -12.96 -15.73 6.58
N ALA A 4 -11.95 -15.80 7.46
CA ALA A 4 -12.13 -16.27 8.83
C ALA A 4 -13.03 -15.33 9.65
N LEU A 5 -12.97 -14.01 9.42
CA LEU A 5 -13.84 -13.04 10.06
C LEU A 5 -15.30 -13.15 9.59
N LYS A 6 -15.49 -13.44 8.29
CA LYS A 6 -16.81 -13.72 7.72
C LYS A 6 -17.41 -14.99 8.33
N GLU A 7 -16.64 -16.07 8.35
CA GLU A 7 -17.05 -17.37 8.94
C GLU A 7 -17.36 -17.26 10.44
N ALA A 8 -16.59 -16.46 11.18
CA ALA A 8 -16.81 -16.22 12.61
C ALA A 8 -17.89 -15.17 12.91
N GLN A 9 -18.53 -14.58 11.89
CA GLN A 9 -19.51 -13.49 12.03
C GLN A 9 -18.98 -12.29 12.85
N LYS A 10 -17.69 -11.96 12.66
CA LYS A 10 -16.99 -10.87 13.36
C LYS A 10 -16.64 -9.68 12.46
N CYS A 11 -17.06 -9.69 11.19
CA CYS A 11 -16.91 -8.53 10.30
C CYS A 11 -17.52 -7.27 10.94
N GLY A 12 -16.84 -6.14 10.82
CA GLY A 12 -17.24 -4.86 11.42
C GLY A 12 -17.06 -4.75 12.94
N SER A 13 -17.03 -5.88 13.68
CA SER A 13 -16.78 -5.90 15.14
C SER A 13 -15.30 -5.80 15.48
N ILE A 14 -14.43 -6.30 14.58
CA ILE A 14 -12.97 -6.23 14.70
C ILE A 14 -12.47 -5.29 13.61
N LYS A 15 -11.62 -4.32 13.99
CA LYS A 15 -10.94 -3.45 13.03
C LYS A 15 -9.78 -4.20 12.41
N VAL A 16 -9.70 -4.16 11.08
CA VAL A 16 -8.67 -4.85 10.30
C VAL A 16 -7.97 -3.85 9.41
N ILE A 17 -6.64 -3.85 9.48
CA ILE A 17 -5.77 -3.06 8.61
C ILE A 17 -4.90 -4.05 7.85
N CYS A 18 -4.78 -3.89 6.54
CA CYS A 18 -3.93 -4.70 5.68
C CYS A 18 -3.11 -3.85 4.70
N PHE A 19 -2.36 -4.51 3.83
CA PHE A 19 -1.53 -3.88 2.81
C PHE A 19 -2.08 -4.17 1.42
N ASP A 20 -1.69 -3.29 0.48
CA ASP A 20 -1.98 -3.32 -0.95
C ASP A 20 -3.45 -3.17 -1.34
N PHE A 21 -3.65 -2.64 -2.55
CA PHE A 21 -4.96 -2.43 -3.15
C PHE A 21 -5.28 -3.50 -4.19
N PHE A 22 -5.11 -4.78 -3.82
CA PHE A 22 -5.59 -5.88 -4.65
C PHE A 22 -7.12 -5.84 -4.80
N PRO A 23 -7.69 -6.33 -5.91
CA PRO A 23 -9.14 -6.34 -6.13
C PRO A 23 -9.92 -6.90 -4.94
N GLU A 24 -9.45 -7.99 -4.34
CA GLU A 24 -10.09 -8.61 -3.18
C GLU A 24 -10.02 -7.72 -1.93
N THR A 25 -8.93 -6.99 -1.73
CA THR A 25 -8.80 -6.02 -0.63
C THR A 25 -9.79 -4.87 -0.80
N ILE A 26 -9.96 -4.39 -2.03
CA ILE A 26 -10.94 -3.33 -2.36
C ILE A 26 -12.36 -3.83 -2.07
N ASP A 27 -12.70 -5.03 -2.49
CA ASP A 27 -14.01 -5.63 -2.20
C ASP A 27 -14.26 -5.78 -0.70
N MET A 28 -13.24 -6.21 0.06
CA MET A 28 -13.31 -6.33 1.52
C MET A 28 -13.40 -4.96 2.24
N LEU A 29 -12.83 -3.90 1.68
CA LEU A 29 -13.01 -2.52 2.17
C LEU A 29 -14.46 -2.06 1.95
N LYS A 30 -15.01 -2.35 0.76
CA LYS A 30 -16.38 -2.00 0.38
C LYS A 30 -17.40 -2.75 1.24
N ASP A 31 -17.21 -4.04 1.47
CA ASP A 31 -18.11 -4.85 2.30
C ASP A 31 -17.91 -4.65 3.82
N GLY A 32 -16.78 -4.06 4.25
CA GLY A 32 -16.50 -3.73 5.65
C GLY A 32 -15.83 -4.83 6.46
N THR A 33 -15.39 -5.89 5.80
CA THR A 33 -14.50 -6.91 6.38
C THR A 33 -13.13 -6.32 6.72
N VAL A 34 -12.62 -5.42 5.86
CA VAL A 34 -11.39 -4.64 6.09
C VAL A 34 -11.75 -3.18 6.40
N SER A 35 -11.07 -2.59 7.38
CA SER A 35 -11.32 -1.20 7.81
C SER A 35 -10.43 -0.19 7.09
N ALA A 36 -9.19 -0.56 6.80
CA ALA A 36 -8.25 0.24 6.03
C ALA A 36 -7.23 -0.65 5.31
N ALA A 37 -6.69 -0.18 4.20
CA ALA A 37 -5.53 -0.77 3.54
C ALA A 37 -4.45 0.30 3.34
N ILE A 38 -3.18 -0.10 3.42
CA ILE A 38 -2.03 0.77 3.16
C ILE A 38 -1.47 0.39 1.80
N GLY A 39 -1.54 1.32 0.85
CA GLY A 39 -0.97 1.19 -0.49
C GLY A 39 0.47 1.66 -0.53
N GLU A 40 1.26 1.00 -1.37
CA GLU A 40 2.63 1.36 -1.66
C GLU A 40 2.75 2.13 -2.98
N ASP A 41 3.95 2.65 -3.27
CA ASP A 41 4.33 3.26 -4.56
C ASP A 41 5.36 2.38 -5.29
N PRO A 42 4.97 1.22 -5.87
CA PRO A 42 5.93 0.31 -6.51
C PRO A 42 6.70 0.95 -7.65
N TYR A 43 6.04 1.83 -8.43
CA TYR A 43 6.69 2.55 -9.51
C TYR A 43 7.76 3.49 -8.98
N GLY A 44 7.44 4.32 -7.99
CA GLY A 44 8.39 5.22 -7.35
C GLY A 44 9.55 4.47 -6.70
N GLN A 45 9.28 3.37 -6.01
CA GLN A 45 10.32 2.51 -5.43
C GLN A 45 11.28 1.99 -6.51
N GLY A 46 10.74 1.46 -7.62
CA GLY A 46 11.55 0.96 -8.73
C GLY A 46 12.37 2.07 -9.40
N TYR A 47 11.71 3.19 -9.73
CA TYR A 47 12.35 4.32 -10.39
C TYR A 47 13.46 4.95 -9.54
N GLN A 48 13.18 5.25 -8.26
CA GLN A 48 14.16 5.86 -7.36
C GLN A 48 15.37 4.95 -7.17
N THR A 49 15.15 3.63 -7.04
CA THR A 49 16.24 2.66 -6.89
C THR A 49 17.21 2.72 -8.07
N ILE A 50 16.69 2.65 -9.31
CA ILE A 50 17.53 2.69 -10.50
C ILE A 50 18.18 4.06 -10.70
N LYS A 51 17.46 5.15 -10.42
CA LYS A 51 17.99 6.52 -10.50
C LYS A 51 19.18 6.71 -9.56
N ILE A 52 19.05 6.32 -8.29
CA ILE A 52 20.10 6.43 -7.28
C ILE A 52 21.31 5.57 -7.70
N LEU A 53 21.07 4.34 -8.15
CA LEU A 53 22.14 3.46 -8.61
C LEU A 53 22.93 4.07 -9.78
N ASN A 54 22.21 4.65 -10.76
CA ASN A 54 22.83 5.31 -11.90
C ASN A 54 23.66 6.53 -11.47
N GLU A 55 23.14 7.38 -10.59
CA GLU A 55 23.87 8.54 -10.05
C GLU A 55 25.13 8.12 -9.27
N CYS A 56 25.06 6.99 -8.56
CA CYS A 56 26.21 6.44 -7.85
C CYS A 56 27.30 5.93 -8.79
N ILE A 57 26.92 5.17 -9.83
CA ILE A 57 27.87 4.49 -10.72
C ILE A 57 28.43 5.45 -11.77
N VAL A 58 27.56 6.24 -12.40
CA VAL A 58 27.92 7.09 -13.55
C VAL A 58 28.46 8.43 -13.10
N ASP A 59 27.79 9.09 -12.15
CA ASP A 59 28.16 10.44 -11.70
C ASP A 59 29.05 10.41 -10.45
N GLY A 60 29.28 9.25 -9.83
CA GLY A 60 30.05 9.12 -8.59
C GLY A 60 29.40 9.79 -7.38
N ARG A 61 28.10 10.13 -7.46
CA ARG A 61 27.38 10.82 -6.38
C ARG A 61 26.96 9.82 -5.31
N LYS A 62 27.27 10.10 -4.05
CA LYS A 62 26.74 9.31 -2.93
C LYS A 62 25.26 9.67 -2.69
N PRO A 63 24.43 8.71 -2.26
CA PRO A 63 23.09 9.01 -1.79
C PRO A 63 23.12 10.06 -0.69
N SER A 64 22.15 10.96 -0.68
CA SER A 64 22.04 12.02 0.34
C SER A 64 21.57 11.51 1.71
N SER A 65 21.07 10.28 1.78
CA SER A 65 20.53 9.63 2.98
C SER A 65 20.67 8.10 2.84
N ASP A 66 20.81 7.41 3.97
CA ASP A 66 20.81 5.94 4.04
C ASP A 66 19.43 5.33 3.78
N SER A 67 18.38 6.15 3.78
CA SER A 67 16.99 5.73 3.51
C SER A 67 16.27 6.74 2.65
N VAL A 68 15.52 6.22 1.66
CA VAL A 68 14.67 6.99 0.76
C VAL A 68 13.24 6.53 0.98
N TYR A 69 12.41 7.41 1.53
CA TYR A 69 11.00 7.13 1.77
C TYR A 69 10.19 7.39 0.51
N THR A 70 9.34 6.44 0.16
CA THR A 70 8.37 6.58 -0.94
C THR A 70 7.01 6.99 -0.40
N LYS A 71 6.13 7.41 -1.30
CA LYS A 71 4.75 7.69 -0.94
C LYS A 71 4.07 6.42 -0.45
N ILE A 72 3.11 6.62 0.45
CA ILE A 72 2.15 5.61 0.89
C ILE A 72 0.75 6.22 0.80
N ASP A 73 -0.23 5.37 0.55
CA ASP A 73 -1.64 5.78 0.50
C ASP A 73 -2.45 5.04 1.58
N ILE A 74 -3.41 5.72 2.17
CA ILE A 74 -4.35 5.11 3.12
C ILE A 74 -5.70 4.95 2.42
N GLY A 75 -5.99 3.71 2.04
CA GLY A 75 -7.25 3.29 1.46
C GLY A 75 -8.29 3.03 2.55
N LEU A 76 -9.37 3.79 2.49
CA LEU A 76 -10.60 3.63 3.27
C LEU A 76 -11.75 3.40 2.31
N ARG A 77 -12.86 2.83 2.81
CA ARG A 77 -14.10 2.69 2.02
C ARG A 77 -14.51 3.98 1.29
N GLY A 78 -14.29 5.15 1.92
CA GLY A 78 -14.71 6.43 1.39
C GLY A 78 -13.80 7.06 0.32
N ASN A 79 -12.57 6.56 0.12
CA ASN A 79 -11.63 7.13 -0.85
C ASN A 79 -10.97 6.09 -1.78
N ILE A 80 -11.21 4.78 -1.56
CA ILE A 80 -10.49 3.73 -2.28
C ILE A 80 -10.64 3.84 -3.80
N ASP A 81 -11.83 4.20 -4.30
CA ASP A 81 -12.09 4.36 -5.73
C ASP A 81 -11.31 5.53 -6.36
N SER A 82 -10.90 6.52 -5.57
CA SER A 82 -10.05 7.63 -6.03
C SER A 82 -8.56 7.28 -6.04
N LEU A 83 -8.14 6.21 -5.36
CA LEU A 83 -6.74 5.79 -5.26
C LEU A 83 -6.36 4.72 -6.30
N VAL A 84 -7.34 3.98 -6.81
CA VAL A 84 -7.14 2.85 -7.73
C VAL A 84 -7.68 3.12 -9.14
N GLY A 85 -8.11 4.35 -9.40
CA GLY A 85 -8.67 4.83 -10.67
C GLY A 85 -7.62 5.27 -11.69
#